data_AF-A0A2M7VBD5-F1
#
_entry.id   AF-A0A2M7VBD5-F1
#
_cell.length_a   1.000
_cell.length_b   1.000
_cell.length_c   1.000
_cell.angle_alpha   90.00
_cell.angle_beta   90.00
_cell.angle_gamma   90.00
#
_symmetry.space_group_name_H-M   'P 1'
#
loop_
_entity.id
_entity.type
_entity.pdbx_description
1 polymer ?
#
loop_
_entity_poly.entity_id
_entity_poly.type
_entity_poly.pdbx_seq_one_letter_code
_entity_poly.pdbx_strand_id
1 'polypeptide(L)'
;ESFSRIGQGEQMWFQIIVEPIDNSWKEKVIAKIKELIGEKVAPKKSPLSFLTDNPISKELGKSFEEISAQLSGTARSEGGDKAATRPEDRNQLKFLTPGQMKLVEDMEKKIAKIGFKTKMRAVYVARKEVFKPERGVNALKGAIGQFNSPTANSIVEKASSSSRNKKKKARKQTDLIKAYKKRKIGFASPWFVLNIEELATLWHFPMSHVKTPMVQKAETKAAEPPVGLPMEEIFNLPVEENLEDGTNKKFKTDSGEDVYLSDY
;
A
#
# COMPACT_ATOMS: atom_id res chain seq x y z
N GLU A 1 -16.97 -7.01 -9.10
CA GLU A 1 -17.95 -7.09 -10.21
C GLU A 1 -17.44 -6.47 -11.51
N SER A 2 -16.82 -5.28 -11.50
CA SER A 2 -16.47 -4.54 -12.73
C SER A 2 -15.60 -5.29 -13.77
N PHE A 3 -14.81 -6.28 -13.34
CA PHE A 3 -13.96 -7.09 -14.24
C PHE A 3 -14.63 -8.39 -14.74
N SER A 4 -15.81 -8.78 -14.24
CA SER A 4 -16.53 -9.97 -14.72
C SER A 4 -17.00 -9.83 -16.17
N ARG A 5 -17.12 -8.59 -16.65
CA ARG A 5 -17.49 -8.27 -18.02
C ARG A 5 -16.34 -8.44 -18.99
N ILE A 6 -15.12 -8.78 -18.55
CA ILE A 6 -13.97 -9.02 -19.44
C ILE A 6 -14.20 -10.34 -20.21
N GLY A 7 -14.26 -10.24 -21.54
CA GLY A 7 -14.52 -11.34 -22.46
C GLY A 7 -13.25 -12.02 -22.95
N GLN A 8 -13.43 -13.07 -23.77
CA GLN A 8 -12.34 -13.86 -24.30
C GLN A 8 -11.40 -13.02 -25.17
N GLY A 9 -10.09 -13.13 -24.91
CA GLY A 9 -9.06 -12.38 -25.64
C GLY A 9 -8.78 -10.97 -25.12
N GLU A 10 -9.46 -10.55 -24.05
CA GLU A 10 -9.16 -9.34 -23.29
C GLU A 10 -8.54 -9.70 -21.94
N GLN A 11 -7.51 -8.96 -21.54
CA GLN A 11 -6.76 -9.18 -20.31
C GLN A 11 -6.51 -7.86 -19.61
N MET A 12 -6.74 -7.85 -18.31
CA MET A 12 -6.41 -6.74 -17.45
C MET A 12 -5.31 -7.14 -16.48
N TRP A 13 -4.17 -6.48 -16.55
CA TRP A 13 -3.05 -6.72 -15.67
C TRP A 13 -2.91 -5.55 -14.71
N PHE A 14 -2.78 -5.86 -13.43
CA PHE A 14 -2.60 -4.89 -12.37
C PHE A 14 -1.35 -5.27 -11.56
N GLN A 15 -0.49 -4.28 -11.35
CA GLN A 15 0.80 -4.45 -10.71
C GLN A 15 0.98 -3.39 -9.63
N ILE A 16 1.24 -3.87 -8.42
CA ILE A 16 1.69 -3.04 -7.30
C ILE A 16 3.16 -3.41 -7.06
N ILE A 17 4.05 -2.43 -7.17
CA ILE A 17 5.48 -2.58 -6.86
C ILE A 17 5.72 -1.88 -5.53
N VAL A 18 6.38 -2.58 -4.62
CA VAL A 18 6.68 -2.11 -3.27
C VAL A 18 8.18 -2.24 -3.05
N GLU A 19 8.81 -1.17 -2.61
CA GLU A 19 10.23 -1.09 -2.28
C GLU A 19 10.38 -0.50 -0.87
N PRO A 20 11.23 -1.08 0.00
CA PRO A 20 11.53 -0.48 1.28
C PRO A 20 12.18 0.89 1.07
N ILE A 21 11.84 1.86 1.92
CA ILE A 21 12.37 3.22 1.87
C ILE A 21 12.87 3.64 3.25
N ASP A 22 13.84 4.53 3.27
CA ASP A 22 14.38 5.17 4.46
C ASP A 22 13.39 6.18 5.07
N ASN A 23 13.70 6.69 6.26
CA ASN A 23 12.80 7.60 6.98
C ASN A 23 12.80 9.05 6.45
N SER A 24 13.59 9.39 5.42
CA SER A 24 13.67 10.77 4.88
C SER A 24 12.33 11.34 4.38
N TRP A 25 11.38 10.48 4.00
CA TRP A 25 10.04 10.93 3.62
C TRP A 25 9.26 11.50 4.81
N LYS A 26 9.53 11.04 6.05
CA LYS A 26 8.84 11.50 7.26
C LYS A 26 9.12 12.98 7.52
N GLU A 27 10.36 13.44 7.28
CA GLU A 27 10.73 14.84 7.41
C GLU A 27 9.91 15.77 6.50
N LYS A 28 9.62 15.31 5.27
CA LYS A 28 8.80 16.07 4.32
C LYS A 28 7.37 16.22 4.81
N VAL A 29 6.83 15.18 5.45
CA VAL A 29 5.47 15.23 6.03
C VAL A 29 5.45 16.12 7.26
N ILE A 30 6.45 16.03 8.15
CA ILE A 30 6.57 16.92 9.33
C ILE A 30 6.66 18.39 8.90
N ALA A 31 7.47 18.69 7.88
CA ALA A 31 7.53 20.05 7.34
C ALA A 31 6.16 20.52 6.81
N LYS A 32 5.38 19.63 6.18
CA LYS A 32 4.04 19.96 5.70
C LYS A 32 3.03 20.15 6.84
N ILE A 33 3.13 19.38 7.93
CA ILE A 33 2.33 19.56 9.14
C ILE A 33 2.61 20.93 9.76
N LYS A 34 3.88 21.30 9.89
CA LYS A 34 4.29 22.62 10.41
C LYS A 34 3.75 23.77 9.57
N GLU A 35 3.82 23.64 8.24
CA GLU A 35 3.23 24.60 7.31
C GLU A 35 1.71 24.74 7.52
N LEU A 36 0.99 23.62 7.72
CA LEU A 36 -0.45 23.63 7.99
C LEU A 36 -0.81 24.26 9.35
N ILE A 37 0.05 24.09 10.35
CA ILE A 37 -0.09 24.71 11.67
C ILE A 37 0.31 26.20 11.63
N GLY A 38 0.85 26.70 10.51
CA GLY A 38 1.30 28.10 10.41
C GLY A 38 2.59 28.39 11.16
N GLU A 39 3.31 27.36 11.60
CA GLU A 39 4.68 27.49 12.11
C GLU A 39 5.57 27.83 10.91
N LYS A 40 6.29 28.96 10.96
CA LYS A 40 7.22 29.37 9.90
C LYS A 40 8.28 28.28 9.75
N VAL A 41 8.11 27.41 8.75
CA VAL A 41 9.11 26.40 8.40
C VAL A 41 10.36 27.18 7.99
N ALA A 42 11.42 27.09 8.80
CA ALA A 42 12.70 27.69 8.48
C ALA A 42 13.09 27.25 7.05
N PRO A 43 13.29 28.19 6.10
CA PRO A 43 13.53 27.83 4.71
C PRO A 43 14.76 26.94 4.65
N LYS A 44 14.61 25.71 4.13
CA LYS A 44 15.76 24.84 3.83
C LYS A 44 16.67 25.64 2.90
N LYS A 45 17.90 25.94 3.36
CA LYS A 45 18.91 26.66 2.59
C LYS A 45 19.10 25.98 1.24
N SER A 46 18.57 26.61 0.20
CA SER A 46 18.75 26.17 -1.18
C SER A 46 20.23 26.29 -1.55
N PRO A 47 20.80 25.35 -2.32
CA PRO A 47 22.18 25.44 -2.83
C PRO A 47 22.44 26.63 -3.77
N LEU A 48 21.42 27.49 -4.00
CA LEU A 48 21.56 28.79 -4.68
C LEU A 48 21.94 29.95 -3.73
N SER A 49 22.00 29.73 -2.42
CA SER A 49 22.33 30.75 -1.41
C SER A 49 23.77 31.29 -1.51
N PHE A 50 24.61 30.71 -2.36
CA PHE A 50 25.99 31.17 -2.58
C PHE A 50 26.06 32.40 -3.52
N LEU A 51 25.01 32.67 -4.32
CA LEU A 51 24.97 33.82 -5.25
C LEU A 51 24.44 35.11 -4.61
N THR A 52 23.87 35.04 -3.41
CA THR A 52 23.25 36.18 -2.71
C THR A 52 24.18 36.88 -1.71
N ASP A 53 25.42 36.40 -1.55
CA ASP A 53 26.42 36.95 -0.61
C ASP A 53 27.23 38.13 -1.18
N ASN A 54 26.77 38.76 -2.27
CA ASN A 54 27.38 39.99 -2.77
C ASN A 54 26.92 41.22 -1.96
N PRO A 55 27.82 42.17 -1.64
CA PRO A 55 27.52 43.34 -0.79
C PRO A 55 26.37 44.22 -1.32
N ILE A 56 26.07 44.14 -2.62
CA ILE A 56 24.97 44.85 -3.29
C ILE A 56 23.58 44.39 -2.80
N SER A 57 23.39 43.11 -2.50
CA SER A 57 22.10 42.59 -2.01
C SER A 57 21.83 43.02 -0.57
N LYS A 58 22.89 43.23 0.23
CA LYS A 58 22.82 43.72 1.61
C LYS A 58 22.44 45.20 1.68
N GLU A 59 22.85 46.01 0.71
CA GLU A 59 22.44 47.43 0.64
C GLU A 59 21.01 47.59 0.12
N LEU A 60 20.58 46.76 -0.83
CA LEU A 60 19.19 46.75 -1.30
C LEU A 60 18.21 46.23 -0.21
N GLY A 61 18.65 45.28 0.61
CA GLY A 61 17.84 44.75 1.72
C GLY A 61 17.62 45.78 2.85
N LYS A 62 18.67 46.54 3.20
CA LYS A 62 18.58 47.59 4.23
C LYS A 62 17.68 48.74 3.81
N SER A 63 17.77 49.16 2.54
CA SER A 63 16.90 50.20 1.98
C SER A 63 15.43 49.76 1.92
N PHE A 64 15.15 48.48 1.64
CA PHE A 64 13.79 47.96 1.66
C PHE A 64 13.22 47.83 3.09
N GLU A 65 14.04 47.45 4.07
CA GLU A 65 13.65 47.43 5.49
C GLU A 65 13.38 48.85 6.01
N GLU A 66 14.23 49.82 5.67
CA GLU A 66 14.10 51.22 6.10
C GLU A 66 12.87 51.90 5.49
N ILE A 67 12.59 51.65 4.21
CA ILE A 67 11.36 52.08 3.55
C ILE A 67 10.13 51.39 4.16
N SER A 68 10.22 50.09 4.51
CA SER A 68 9.11 49.38 5.16
C SER A 68 8.83 49.87 6.59
N ALA A 69 9.87 50.25 7.34
CA ALA A 69 9.77 50.81 8.68
C ALA A 69 9.17 52.22 8.64
N GLN A 70 9.49 52.98 7.60
CA GLN A 70 8.95 54.32 7.37
C GLN A 70 7.49 54.27 6.86
N LEU A 71 7.11 53.26 6.08
CA LEU A 71 5.73 53.03 5.63
C LEU A 71 4.84 52.43 6.74
N SER A 72 5.41 51.62 7.64
CA SER A 72 4.68 50.97 8.74
C SER A 72 4.54 51.86 10.00
N GLY A 73 4.95 53.13 9.93
CA GLY A 73 4.58 54.13 10.91
C GLY A 73 5.12 53.90 12.33
N THR A 74 6.29 53.31 12.49
CA THR A 74 6.97 53.27 13.80
C THR A 74 7.80 54.52 14.00
N ALA A 75 7.15 55.62 14.38
CA ALA A 75 7.82 56.74 15.01
C ALA A 75 8.52 56.23 16.27
N ARG A 76 9.81 56.52 16.39
CA ARG A 76 10.60 56.32 17.61
C ARG A 76 9.91 57.07 18.76
N SER A 77 9.29 56.33 19.68
CA SER A 77 9.04 56.83 21.04
C SER A 77 9.97 56.05 21.95
N GLU A 78 10.97 56.76 22.46
CA GLU A 78 11.71 56.37 23.65
C GLU A 78 10.73 56.23 24.82
N GLY A 79 10.89 55.17 25.62
CA GLY A 79 10.11 54.93 26.82
C GLY A 79 10.21 53.47 27.22
N GLY A 80 10.94 53.20 28.31
CA GLY A 80 11.27 51.85 28.76
C GLY A 80 10.05 51.02 29.16
N ASP A 81 10.12 49.72 28.83
CA ASP A 81 10.15 48.67 29.85
C ASP A 81 10.45 47.32 29.18
N LYS A 82 11.52 46.67 29.67
CA LYS A 82 11.76 45.26 29.41
C LYS A 82 10.78 44.45 30.26
N ALA A 83 9.64 44.08 29.68
CA ALA A 83 8.81 42.98 30.16
C ALA A 83 8.73 41.91 29.06
N ALA A 84 9.38 40.80 29.35
CA ALA A 84 9.47 39.62 28.52
C ALA A 84 8.11 38.95 28.35
N THR A 85 7.65 38.81 27.10
CA THR A 85 7.20 37.55 26.46
C THR A 85 6.63 37.89 25.08
N ARG A 86 7.42 37.65 24.02
CA ARG A 86 6.88 37.64 22.65
C ARG A 86 5.92 36.43 22.54
N PRO A 87 4.66 36.58 22.10
CA PRO A 87 3.71 35.48 21.97
C PRO A 87 3.96 34.69 20.67
N GLU A 88 5.20 34.27 20.43
CA GLU A 88 5.62 33.63 19.17
C GLU A 88 5.36 32.11 19.17
N ASP A 89 5.08 31.51 20.33
CA ASP A 89 4.79 30.07 20.46
C ASP A 89 3.30 29.79 20.72
N ARG A 90 2.40 30.53 20.08
CA ARG A 90 1.01 30.10 20.03
C ARG A 90 0.92 28.90 19.11
N ASN A 91 1.00 27.71 19.70
CA ASN A 91 0.65 26.45 19.06
C ASN A 91 -0.76 26.58 18.44
N GLN A 92 -0.83 26.91 17.14
CA GLN A 92 -2.07 27.29 16.45
C GLN A 92 -3.00 26.10 16.22
N LEU A 93 -2.70 24.93 16.81
CA LEU A 93 -3.60 23.77 16.86
C LEU A 93 -5.01 24.15 17.32
N LYS A 94 -5.14 25.15 18.22
CA LYS A 94 -6.44 25.65 18.70
C LYS A 94 -7.22 26.49 17.68
N PHE A 95 -6.55 27.00 16.64
CA PHE A 95 -7.15 27.80 15.57
C PHE A 95 -7.35 27.00 14.27
N LEU A 96 -6.97 25.73 14.25
CA LEU A 96 -7.27 24.86 13.13
C LEU A 96 -8.77 24.57 13.08
N THR A 97 -9.31 24.59 11.86
CA THR A 97 -10.66 24.09 11.66
C THR A 97 -10.74 22.60 12.05
N PRO A 98 -11.89 22.10 12.52
CA PRO A 98 -12.02 20.69 12.91
C PRO A 98 -11.63 19.70 11.79
N GLY A 99 -11.79 20.09 10.52
CA GLY A 99 -11.35 19.29 9.37
C GLY A 99 -9.83 19.25 9.21
N GLN A 100 -9.14 20.39 9.40
CA GLN A 100 -7.68 20.45 9.37
C GLN A 100 -7.05 19.68 10.54
N MET A 101 -7.66 19.73 11.72
CA MET A 101 -7.19 18.97 12.88
C MET A 101 -7.19 17.46 12.63
N LYS A 102 -8.29 16.92 12.07
CA LYS A 102 -8.37 15.50 11.67
C LYS A 102 -7.33 15.13 10.60
N LEU A 103 -7.10 16.02 9.64
CA LEU A 103 -6.10 15.80 8.59
C LEU A 103 -4.68 15.74 9.18
N VAL A 104 -4.34 16.61 10.14
CA VAL A 104 -3.06 16.58 10.85
C VAL A 104 -2.92 15.28 11.65
N GLU A 105 -3.95 14.89 12.39
CA GLU A 105 -3.98 13.63 13.15
C GLU A 105 -3.75 12.41 12.24
N ASP A 106 -4.40 12.38 11.07
CA ASP A 106 -4.22 11.30 10.09
C ASP A 106 -2.80 11.29 9.49
N MET A 107 -2.20 12.46 9.27
CA MET A 107 -0.80 12.57 8.84
C MET A 107 0.17 12.04 9.92
N GLU A 108 -0.07 12.34 11.19
CA GLU A 108 0.72 11.84 12.32
C GLU A 108 0.61 10.31 12.44
N LYS A 109 -0.61 9.77 12.36
CA LYS A 109 -0.86 8.31 12.33
C LYS A 109 -0.13 7.64 11.17
N LYS A 110 -0.03 8.30 10.01
CA LYS A 110 0.71 7.79 8.85
C LYS A 110 2.22 7.77 9.09
N ILE A 111 2.80 8.81 9.69
CA ILE A 111 4.24 8.90 10.00
C ILE A 111 4.66 7.87 11.06
N ALA A 112 3.78 7.55 12.01
CA ALA A 112 4.06 6.58 13.07
C ALA A 112 4.36 5.17 12.52
N LYS A 113 3.82 4.83 11.34
CA LYS A 113 3.96 3.52 10.71
C LYS A 113 5.15 3.45 9.77
N ILE A 114 5.52 2.22 9.40
CA ILE A 114 6.51 1.97 8.36
C ILE A 114 5.88 2.32 7.01
N GLY A 115 6.60 3.11 6.22
CA GLY A 115 6.22 3.48 4.87
C GLY A 115 6.99 2.68 3.84
N PHE A 116 6.35 2.40 2.72
CA PHE A 116 6.96 1.77 1.55
C PHE A 116 6.81 2.66 0.33
N LYS A 117 7.86 2.69 -0.48
CA LYS A 117 7.84 3.31 -1.79
C LYS A 117 7.03 2.44 -2.73
N THR A 118 5.86 2.94 -3.11
CA THR A 118 4.86 2.18 -3.85
C THR A 118 4.64 2.76 -5.24
N LYS A 119 4.44 1.86 -6.20
CA LYS A 119 4.08 2.18 -7.57
C LYS A 119 2.97 1.27 -8.05
N MET A 120 1.84 1.87 -8.42
CA MET A 120 0.73 1.15 -9.05
C MET A 120 0.78 1.35 -10.57
N ARG A 121 0.58 0.26 -11.31
CA ARG A 121 0.48 0.25 -12.76
C ARG A 121 -0.58 -0.71 -13.22
N ALA A 122 -1.26 -0.33 -14.28
CA ALA A 122 -2.26 -1.15 -14.93
C ALA A 122 -1.99 -1.22 -16.43
N VAL A 123 -2.23 -2.39 -17.02
CA VAL A 123 -2.09 -2.62 -18.46
C VAL A 123 -3.31 -3.39 -18.94
N TYR A 124 -4.02 -2.81 -19.91
CA TYR A 124 -5.09 -3.47 -20.61
C TYR A 124 -4.57 -4.00 -21.95
N VAL A 125 -4.65 -5.31 -22.16
CA VAL A 125 -4.15 -5.99 -23.36
C VAL A 125 -5.31 -6.73 -24.01
N ALA A 126 -5.54 -6.48 -25.29
CA ALA A 126 -6.53 -7.23 -26.07
C ALA A 126 -6.13 -7.28 -27.54
N ARG A 127 -6.72 -8.23 -28.27
CA ARG A 127 -6.66 -8.23 -29.75
C ARG A 127 -7.31 -6.96 -30.29
N LYS A 128 -6.81 -6.45 -31.43
CA LYS A 128 -7.28 -5.18 -32.02
C LYS A 128 -8.79 -5.16 -32.27
N GLU A 129 -9.35 -6.28 -32.67
CA GLU A 129 -10.78 -6.48 -32.96
C GLU A 129 -11.66 -6.31 -31.72
N VAL A 130 -11.16 -6.73 -30.55
CA VAL A 130 -11.92 -6.72 -29.28
C VAL A 130 -11.40 -5.63 -28.33
N PHE A 131 -10.49 -4.75 -28.78
CA PHE A 131 -9.87 -3.76 -27.90
C PHE A 131 -10.84 -2.64 -27.53
N LYS A 132 -11.54 -2.81 -26.41
CA LYS A 132 -12.44 -1.80 -25.81
C LYS A 132 -11.81 -1.21 -24.54
N PRO A 133 -11.03 -0.11 -24.64
CA PRO A 133 -10.30 0.43 -23.49
C PRO A 133 -11.23 0.93 -22.39
N GLU A 134 -12.41 1.42 -22.73
CA GLU A 134 -13.40 1.91 -21.77
C GLU A 134 -13.83 0.82 -20.79
N ARG A 135 -14.00 -0.41 -21.27
CA ARG A 135 -14.49 -1.51 -20.42
C ARG A 135 -13.46 -1.93 -19.38
N GLY A 136 -12.18 -2.00 -19.74
CA GLY A 136 -11.11 -2.39 -18.80
C GLY A 136 -10.61 -1.22 -17.96
N VAL A 137 -10.26 -0.11 -18.61
CA VAL A 137 -9.60 1.02 -17.97
C VAL A 137 -10.56 1.80 -17.07
N ASN A 138 -11.81 2.06 -17.50
CA ASN A 138 -12.75 2.79 -16.65
C ASN A 138 -13.24 1.93 -15.47
N ALA A 139 -13.36 0.62 -15.66
CA ALA A 139 -13.64 -0.31 -14.57
C ALA A 139 -12.56 -0.25 -13.49
N LEU A 140 -11.28 -0.25 -13.87
CA LEU A 140 -10.20 -0.09 -12.91
C LEU A 140 -10.20 1.29 -12.25
N LYS A 141 -10.41 2.36 -13.02
CA LYS A 141 -10.50 3.72 -12.46
C LYS A 141 -11.60 3.83 -11.41
N GLY A 142 -12.77 3.27 -11.70
CA GLY A 142 -13.89 3.22 -10.76
C GLY A 142 -13.53 2.43 -9.50
N ALA A 143 -12.90 1.26 -9.65
CA ALA A 143 -12.48 0.44 -8.51
C ALA A 143 -11.44 1.16 -7.63
N ILE A 144 -10.42 1.78 -8.22
CA ILE A 144 -9.42 2.56 -7.47
C ILE A 144 -10.03 3.83 -6.86
N GLY A 145 -11.01 4.43 -7.53
CA GLY A 145 -11.72 5.62 -7.04
C GLY A 145 -12.43 5.41 -5.70
N GLN A 146 -12.75 4.16 -5.33
CA GLN A 146 -13.38 3.84 -4.04
C GLN A 146 -12.47 4.11 -2.85
N PHE A 147 -11.14 4.14 -3.05
CA PHE A 147 -10.16 4.46 -2.02
C PHE A 147 -9.90 5.96 -1.87
N ASN A 148 -10.57 6.81 -2.66
CA ASN A 148 -10.38 8.25 -2.58
C ASN A 148 -11.19 8.81 -1.42
N SER A 149 -10.52 9.56 -0.54
CA SER A 149 -11.19 10.36 0.48
C SER A 149 -11.37 11.79 -0.04
N PRO A 150 -12.60 12.33 -0.16
CA PRO A 150 -12.83 13.69 -0.66
C PRO A 150 -12.12 14.79 0.14
N THR A 151 -11.94 14.56 1.44
CA THR A 151 -11.30 15.51 2.36
C THR A 151 -9.78 15.33 2.43
N ALA A 152 -9.26 14.21 1.92
CA ALA A 152 -7.85 13.85 2.05
C ALA A 152 -7.26 13.38 0.70
N ASN A 153 -6.42 12.34 0.72
CA ASN A 153 -5.69 11.89 -0.45
C ASN A 153 -6.59 11.11 -1.43
N SER A 154 -6.25 11.22 -2.72
CA SER A 154 -6.86 10.45 -3.80
C SER A 154 -5.80 9.82 -4.70
N ILE A 155 -6.06 8.60 -5.15
CA ILE A 155 -5.24 7.87 -6.11
C ILE A 155 -5.77 8.17 -7.50
N VAL A 156 -5.01 8.95 -8.26
CA VAL A 156 -5.38 9.39 -9.62
C VAL A 156 -4.41 8.89 -10.67
N GLU A 157 -4.89 8.71 -11.89
CA GLU A 157 -4.03 8.39 -13.02
C GLU A 157 -3.15 9.58 -13.41
N LYS A 158 -1.84 9.46 -13.25
CA LYS A 158 -0.91 10.52 -13.68
C LYS A 158 -0.43 10.34 -15.12
N ALA A 159 -0.34 9.09 -15.59
CA ALA A 159 0.21 8.77 -16.91
C ALA A 159 -0.69 7.78 -17.64
N SER A 160 -1.05 8.13 -18.88
CA SER A 160 -1.81 7.28 -19.79
C SER A 160 -1.05 7.05 -21.10
N SER A 161 -1.27 5.87 -21.68
CA SER A 161 -0.78 5.53 -23.01
C SER A 161 -1.55 6.24 -24.13
N SER A 162 -2.69 6.89 -23.82
CA SER A 162 -3.47 7.63 -24.81
C SER A 162 -2.69 8.84 -25.35
N SER A 163 -2.65 8.99 -26.67
CA SER A 163 -2.04 10.13 -27.37
C SER A 163 -2.65 10.26 -28.76
N ARG A 164 -2.89 11.50 -29.21
CA ARG A 164 -3.41 11.78 -30.57
C ARG A 164 -2.46 11.29 -31.67
N ASN A 165 -1.14 11.37 -31.43
CA ASN A 165 -0.14 10.93 -32.39
C ASN A 165 0.08 9.40 -32.32
N LYS A 166 -0.23 8.70 -33.41
CA LYS A 166 -0.13 7.23 -33.53
C LYS A 166 1.28 6.69 -33.21
N LYS A 167 2.35 7.34 -33.71
CA LYS A 167 3.74 6.91 -33.44
C LYS A 167 4.09 7.06 -31.96
N LYS A 168 3.70 8.18 -31.35
CA LYS A 168 3.93 8.44 -29.91
C LYS A 168 3.12 7.48 -29.03
N LYS A 169 1.89 7.16 -29.42
CA LYS A 169 1.03 6.16 -28.75
C LYS A 169 1.69 4.78 -28.75
N ALA A 170 2.12 4.29 -29.91
CA ALA A 170 2.78 2.99 -30.03
C ALA A 170 4.08 2.91 -29.21
N ARG A 171 4.89 3.98 -29.23
CA ARG A 171 6.11 4.08 -28.39
C ARG A 171 5.76 4.00 -26.89
N LYS A 172 4.80 4.80 -26.43
CA LYS A 172 4.34 4.78 -25.02
C LYS A 172 3.81 3.41 -24.59
N GLN A 173 3.03 2.74 -25.44
CA GLN A 173 2.51 1.40 -25.15
C GLN A 173 3.65 0.38 -25.04
N THR A 174 4.63 0.45 -25.94
CA THR A 174 5.82 -0.41 -25.92
C THR A 174 6.65 -0.16 -24.66
N ASP A 175 6.88 1.11 -24.32
CA ASP A 175 7.64 1.51 -23.14
C ASP A 175 6.92 1.11 -21.85
N LEU A 176 5.58 1.19 -21.81
CA LEU A 176 4.77 0.72 -20.69
C LEU A 176 4.93 -0.79 -20.47
N ILE A 177 4.85 -1.60 -21.53
CA ILE A 177 5.06 -3.05 -21.45
C ILE A 177 6.49 -3.37 -21.01
N LYS A 178 7.49 -2.68 -21.58
CA LYS A 178 8.90 -2.84 -21.16
C LYS A 178 9.09 -2.51 -19.68
N ALA A 179 8.48 -1.42 -19.20
CA ALA A 179 8.54 -1.01 -17.81
C ALA A 179 7.78 -1.99 -16.89
N TYR A 180 6.67 -2.57 -17.36
CA TYR A 180 5.89 -3.59 -16.65
C TYR A 180 6.73 -4.86 -16.44
N LYS A 181 7.35 -5.35 -17.52
CA LYS A 181 8.26 -6.52 -17.48
C LYS A 181 9.47 -6.28 -16.58
N LYS A 182 10.13 -5.12 -16.72
CA LYS A 182 11.32 -4.76 -15.93
C LYS A 182 11.00 -4.22 -14.53
N ARG A 183 9.74 -4.17 -14.12
CA ARG A 183 9.26 -3.60 -12.83
C ARG A 183 9.89 -2.24 -12.50
N LYS A 184 10.05 -1.37 -13.50
CA LYS A 184 10.68 -0.05 -13.30
C LYS A 184 9.75 0.90 -12.55
N ILE A 185 10.17 1.35 -11.37
CA ILE A 185 9.40 2.26 -10.49
C ILE A 185 9.35 3.70 -11.03
N GLY A 186 10.50 4.24 -11.45
CA GLY A 186 10.63 5.63 -11.92
C GLY A 186 10.10 5.93 -13.32
N PHE A 187 9.27 5.05 -13.90
CA PHE A 187 8.75 5.24 -15.25
C PHE A 187 7.39 5.96 -15.28
N ALA A 188 7.29 6.97 -16.15
CA ALA A 188 6.10 7.75 -16.54
C ALA A 188 5.43 8.62 -15.45
N SER A 189 5.43 8.21 -14.19
CA SER A 189 4.93 9.02 -13.07
C SER A 189 5.83 8.88 -11.84
N PRO A 190 5.78 9.81 -10.88
CA PRO A 190 6.47 9.63 -9.61
C PRO A 190 5.91 8.42 -8.85
N TRP A 191 6.71 7.91 -7.92
CA TRP A 191 6.27 6.97 -6.89
C TRP A 191 5.70 7.77 -5.71
N PHE A 192 4.95 7.11 -4.85
CA PHE A 192 4.40 7.69 -3.63
C PHE A 192 4.59 6.73 -2.46
N VAL A 193 4.37 7.21 -1.24
CA VAL A 193 4.58 6.41 -0.02
C VAL A 193 3.24 5.95 0.52
N LEU A 194 3.12 4.64 0.72
CA LEU A 194 2.01 4.02 1.43
C LEU A 194 2.51 3.39 2.72
N ASN A 195 1.73 3.48 3.79
CA ASN A 195 1.99 2.72 5.00
C ASN A 195 1.49 1.26 4.86
N ILE A 196 1.75 0.43 5.88
CA ILE A 196 1.35 -0.98 5.90
C ILE A 196 -0.17 -1.16 5.74
N GLU A 197 -0.98 -0.33 6.40
CA GLU A 197 -2.44 -0.44 6.40
C GLU A 197 -3.06 0.00 5.07
N GLU A 198 -2.58 1.10 4.49
CA GLU A 198 -2.97 1.59 3.17
C GLU A 198 -2.62 0.53 2.11
N LEU A 199 -1.47 -0.13 2.23
CA LEU A 199 -1.08 -1.20 1.33
C LEU A 199 -1.96 -2.45 1.51
N ALA A 200 -2.25 -2.84 2.74
CA ALA A 200 -3.15 -3.97 3.05
C ALA A 200 -4.59 -3.71 2.58
N THR A 201 -5.04 -2.44 2.62
CA THR A 201 -6.35 -2.03 2.11
C THR A 201 -6.44 -2.15 0.59
N LEU A 202 -5.34 -1.87 -0.12
CA LEU A 202 -5.29 -2.03 -1.58
C LEU A 202 -5.24 -3.51 -1.99
N TRP A 203 -4.48 -4.32 -1.26
CA TRP A 203 -4.39 -5.74 -1.52
C TRP A 203 -4.01 -6.50 -0.24
N HIS A 204 -4.84 -7.47 0.10
CA HIS A 204 -4.56 -8.45 1.14
C HIS A 204 -4.86 -9.86 0.59
N PHE A 205 -4.23 -10.87 1.17
CA PHE A 205 -4.60 -12.25 0.86
C PHE A 205 -6.06 -12.49 1.25
N PRO A 206 -6.81 -13.28 0.46
CA PRO A 206 -8.17 -13.64 0.82
C PRO A 206 -8.13 -14.41 2.15
N MET A 207 -8.92 -13.94 3.11
CA MET A 207 -9.14 -14.68 4.34
C MET A 207 -10.00 -15.91 3.99
N SER A 208 -9.65 -17.08 4.52
CA SER A 208 -10.30 -18.38 4.18
C SER A 208 -11.83 -18.39 4.33
N HIS A 209 -12.38 -17.49 5.14
CA HIS A 209 -13.80 -17.40 5.47
C HIS A 209 -14.63 -16.57 4.46
N VAL A 210 -14.00 -15.81 3.55
CA VAL A 210 -14.72 -15.00 2.56
C VAL A 210 -15.02 -15.86 1.32
N LYS A 211 -16.15 -16.58 1.34
CA LYS A 211 -16.66 -17.29 0.16
C LYS A 211 -17.12 -16.27 -0.89
N THR A 212 -16.61 -16.37 -2.11
CA THR A 212 -17.08 -15.55 -3.24
C THR A 212 -18.47 -16.01 -3.68
N PRO A 213 -19.52 -15.16 -3.57
CA PRO A 213 -20.91 -15.60 -3.73
C PRO A 213 -21.27 -16.04 -5.16
N MET A 214 -20.50 -15.61 -6.18
CA MET A 214 -20.76 -15.93 -7.59
C MET A 214 -19.93 -17.10 -8.13
N VAL A 215 -19.00 -17.66 -7.36
CA VAL A 215 -18.29 -18.88 -7.79
C VAL A 215 -19.10 -20.06 -7.27
N GLN A 216 -20.04 -20.54 -8.09
CA GLN A 216 -20.67 -21.82 -7.83
C GLN A 216 -19.58 -22.89 -7.90
N LYS A 217 -19.20 -23.41 -6.73
CA LYS A 217 -18.40 -24.64 -6.68
C LYS A 217 -19.31 -25.74 -7.20
N ALA A 218 -18.90 -26.42 -8.27
CA ALA A 218 -19.57 -27.64 -8.67
C ALA A 218 -19.50 -28.61 -7.48
N GLU A 219 -20.64 -29.00 -6.93
CA GLU A 219 -20.70 -30.04 -5.94
C GLU A 219 -20.24 -31.33 -6.63
N THR A 220 -19.06 -31.82 -6.24
CA THR A 220 -18.63 -33.16 -6.63
C THR A 220 -19.59 -34.13 -5.97
N LYS A 221 -20.43 -34.80 -6.76
CA LYS A 221 -21.17 -35.96 -6.27
C LYS A 221 -20.15 -36.99 -5.83
N ALA A 222 -20.01 -37.20 -4.53
CA ALA A 222 -19.30 -38.36 -4.02
C ALA A 222 -20.10 -39.60 -4.49
N ALA A 223 -19.53 -40.36 -5.43
CA ALA A 223 -20.05 -41.68 -5.73
C ALA A 223 -19.67 -42.60 -4.58
N GLU A 224 -20.57 -43.49 -4.19
CA GLU A 224 -20.20 -44.59 -3.29
C GLU A 224 -19.02 -45.35 -3.91
N PRO A 225 -18.07 -45.80 -3.07
CA PRO A 225 -16.95 -46.59 -3.55
C PRO A 225 -17.48 -47.80 -4.35
N PRO A 226 -16.84 -48.14 -5.50
CA PRO A 226 -17.29 -49.25 -6.32
C PRO A 226 -17.32 -50.54 -5.50
N VAL A 227 -18.40 -51.32 -5.66
CA VAL A 227 -18.71 -52.57 -4.92
C VAL A 227 -17.70 -53.72 -5.08
N GLY A 228 -16.56 -53.49 -5.73
CA GLY A 228 -15.49 -54.46 -5.96
C GLY A 228 -14.13 -54.03 -5.41
N LEU A 229 -14.10 -53.23 -4.33
CA LEU A 229 -12.85 -52.95 -3.62
C LEU A 229 -12.37 -54.25 -2.95
N PRO A 230 -11.14 -54.72 -3.22
CA PRO A 230 -10.58 -55.86 -2.54
C PRO A 230 -10.37 -55.51 -1.05
N MET A 231 -11.27 -55.99 -0.19
CA MET A 231 -11.20 -55.83 1.27
C MET A 231 -10.44 -56.98 1.94
N GLU A 232 -10.08 -58.02 1.19
CA GLU A 232 -9.57 -59.29 1.72
C GLU A 232 -8.14 -59.20 2.30
N GLU A 233 -7.34 -58.20 1.93
CA GLU A 233 -5.98 -58.04 2.48
C GLU A 233 -5.91 -57.21 3.78
N ILE A 234 -7.00 -56.56 4.20
CA ILE A 234 -7.01 -55.73 5.41
C ILE A 234 -7.33 -56.56 6.67
N PHE A 235 -7.89 -57.78 6.51
CA PHE A 235 -8.30 -58.64 7.63
C PHE A 235 -7.18 -59.52 8.22
N ASN A 236 -6.00 -59.59 7.60
CA ASN A 236 -4.85 -60.36 8.11
C ASN A 236 -3.87 -59.53 8.95
N LEU A 237 -4.19 -58.27 9.25
CA LEU A 237 -3.49 -57.59 10.34
C LEU A 237 -4.04 -58.13 11.66
N PRO A 238 -3.18 -58.61 12.59
CA PRO A 238 -3.63 -59.09 13.88
C PRO A 238 -4.42 -57.96 14.55
N VAL A 239 -5.72 -58.16 14.67
CA VAL A 239 -6.58 -57.33 15.51
C VAL A 239 -6.11 -57.59 16.94
N GLU A 240 -5.51 -56.60 17.60
CA GLU A 240 -5.30 -56.66 19.03
C GLU A 240 -6.68 -56.69 19.71
N GLU A 241 -7.18 -57.89 19.96
CA GLU A 241 -8.22 -58.10 20.97
C GLU A 241 -7.60 -57.76 22.31
N ASN A 242 -7.82 -56.52 22.75
CA ASN A 242 -7.56 -56.10 24.12
C ASN A 242 -8.57 -56.83 25.03
N LEU A 243 -8.26 -58.09 25.35
CA LEU A 243 -8.85 -58.80 26.48
C LEU A 243 -8.13 -58.31 27.73
N GLU A 244 -8.77 -57.38 28.43
CA GLU A 244 -8.48 -57.08 29.82
C GLU A 244 -8.69 -58.37 30.62
N ASP A 245 -7.61 -59.08 30.96
CA ASP A 245 -7.43 -59.75 32.24
C ASP A 245 -5.99 -60.26 32.37
N GLY A 246 -5.37 -59.91 33.50
CA GLY A 246 -3.94 -60.02 33.71
C GLY A 246 -3.38 -61.43 33.76
N THR A 247 -2.10 -61.51 33.40
CA THR A 247 -1.07 -62.43 33.92
C THR A 247 -0.67 -63.71 33.18
N ASN A 248 -1.16 -64.04 31.97
CA ASN A 248 -0.45 -65.04 31.14
C ASN A 248 -0.75 -64.89 29.64
N LYS A 249 0.13 -64.21 28.91
CA LYS A 249 0.08 -64.16 27.43
C LYS A 249 0.60 -65.48 26.86
N LYS A 250 -0.26 -66.17 26.10
CA LYS A 250 0.06 -67.38 25.34
C LYS A 250 0.38 -66.98 23.90
N PHE A 251 1.52 -67.43 23.39
CA PHE A 251 1.92 -67.21 22.00
C PHE A 251 1.95 -68.55 21.27
N LYS A 252 1.38 -68.60 20.08
CA LYS A 252 1.49 -69.76 19.19
C LYS A 252 2.48 -69.41 18.09
N THR A 253 3.56 -70.18 18.01
CA THR A 253 4.61 -70.00 17.02
C THR A 253 4.17 -70.58 15.66
N ASP A 254 4.85 -70.17 14.58
CA ASP A 254 4.56 -70.66 13.22
C ASP A 254 4.75 -72.20 13.07
N SER A 255 5.45 -72.85 14.01
CA SER A 255 5.59 -74.31 14.11
C SER A 255 4.45 -75.01 14.87
N GLY A 256 3.49 -74.24 15.41
CA GLY A 256 2.31 -74.76 16.11
C GLY A 256 2.51 -75.08 17.59
N GLU A 257 3.66 -74.76 18.17
CA GLU A 257 3.93 -74.91 19.61
C GLU A 257 3.42 -73.70 20.40
N ASP A 258 2.85 -74.01 21.57
CA ASP A 258 2.30 -73.04 22.50
C ASP A 258 3.37 -72.66 23.54
N VAL A 259 3.77 -71.39 23.58
CA VAL A 259 4.79 -70.87 24.49
C VAL A 259 4.16 -69.85 25.44
N TYR A 260 4.45 -69.98 26.74
CA TYR A 260 4.00 -69.05 27.76
C TYR A 260 5.11 -68.05 28.10
N LEU A 261 4.74 -66.78 28.37
CA LEU A 261 5.69 -65.76 28.79
C LEU A 261 6.39 -66.09 30.13
N SER A 262 5.85 -67.03 30.92
CA SER A 262 6.45 -67.53 32.16
C SER A 262 7.66 -68.45 31.96
N ASP A 263 7.86 -68.96 30.75
CA ASP A 263 8.93 -69.92 30.43
C ASP A 263 10.23 -69.22 29.98
N TYR A 264 10.23 -67.88 29.97
CA TYR A 264 11.38 -67.00 29.69
C TYR A 264 11.81 -66.21 30.92
#